data_AF-A0ABD6C7D2-F1
#
_entry.id   AF-A0ABD6C7D2-F1
#
_cell.length_a   1.000
_cell.length_b   1.000
_cell.length_c   1.000
_cell.angle_alpha   90.00
_cell.angle_beta   90.00
_cell.angle_gamma   90.00
#
_symmetry.space_group_name_H-M   'P 1'
#
loop_
_entity.id
_entity.type
_entity.pdbx_description
1 polymer ?
#
loop_
_entity_poly.entity_id
_entity_poly.type
_entity_poly.pdbx_seq_one_letter_code
_entity_poly.pdbx_strand_id
1 'polypeptide(L)'
;MSESDTDETTGNGETAPEESDDADLPPDVKEAIADNPEEVARFLDHLGEVNDLLDGTAVATSAMDDEMVTSLAGTANNLGAAADGMATPELANLGEAAGENADDLADAIETLARLQRSGTLDDVLALTDTLSLVTAAMDDEMVMNLTATGSRLGELADTAADDDVAGGLESMLTAVGEASEQSGETPGLVGMANALRDPDTKRGLGFLLALAQALGAEIDDES
;
A
#
# COMPACT_ATOMS: atom_id res chain seq x y z
N MET A 1 -28.12 -110.35 -7.29
CA MET A 1 -29.41 -110.55 -7.96
C MET A 1 -29.89 -109.16 -8.33
N SER A 2 -29.41 -108.53 -9.40
CA SER A 2 -29.34 -108.95 -10.82
C SER A 2 -30.71 -109.14 -11.42
N GLU A 3 -31.10 -108.18 -12.26
CA GLU A 3 -31.96 -108.20 -13.46
C GLU A 3 -31.79 -106.77 -14.04
N SER A 4 -30.86 -106.49 -14.98
CA SER A 4 -30.80 -106.86 -16.41
C SER A 4 -32.02 -106.33 -17.19
N ASP A 5 -31.86 -105.24 -17.97
CA ASP A 5 -31.55 -105.23 -19.43
C ASP A 5 -32.75 -105.78 -20.24
N THR A 6 -33.39 -105.15 -21.23
CA THR A 6 -33.00 -104.32 -22.41
C THR A 6 -34.37 -103.95 -23.08
N ASP A 7 -34.63 -102.86 -23.80
CA ASP A 7 -34.35 -102.72 -25.25
C ASP A 7 -35.00 -101.44 -25.87
N GLU A 8 -34.18 -100.78 -26.69
CA GLU A 8 -34.35 -99.99 -27.93
C GLU A 8 -35.51 -99.03 -28.29
N THR A 9 -35.04 -98.00 -29.02
CA THR A 9 -35.66 -97.27 -30.16
C THR A 9 -36.49 -96.03 -29.77
N THR A 10 -36.28 -94.81 -30.28
CA THR A 10 -35.67 -94.27 -31.51
C THR A 10 -35.49 -92.75 -31.33
N GLY A 11 -34.61 -92.13 -32.14
CA GLY A 11 -34.86 -90.75 -32.61
C GLY A 11 -33.85 -89.69 -32.17
N ASN A 12 -32.80 -89.53 -32.95
CA ASN A 12 -31.92 -88.37 -32.96
C ASN A 12 -32.69 -87.16 -33.54
N GLY A 13 -32.80 -86.07 -32.78
CA GLY A 13 -33.46 -84.83 -33.20
C GLY A 13 -32.85 -83.63 -32.47
N GLU A 14 -31.99 -82.92 -33.19
CA GLU A 14 -31.32 -81.68 -32.84
C GLU A 14 -32.35 -80.61 -32.41
N THR A 15 -32.29 -80.15 -31.15
CA THR A 15 -33.04 -78.96 -30.71
C THR A 15 -32.08 -77.77 -30.60
N ALA A 16 -32.15 -76.92 -31.62
CA ALA A 16 -31.64 -75.56 -31.59
C ALA A 16 -32.31 -74.75 -30.46
N PRO A 17 -31.69 -73.66 -29.97
CA PRO A 17 -32.28 -72.84 -28.91
C PRO A 17 -33.56 -72.19 -29.43
N GLU A 18 -34.65 -72.30 -28.68
CA GLU A 18 -35.91 -71.63 -28.97
C GLU A 18 -35.70 -70.11 -28.89
N GLU A 19 -35.94 -69.43 -30.01
CA GLU A 19 -35.99 -67.97 -30.08
C GLU A 19 -37.13 -67.47 -29.20
N SER A 20 -36.80 -66.59 -28.26
CA SER A 20 -37.71 -65.96 -27.32
C SER A 20 -38.76 -65.10 -28.02
N ASP A 21 -40.03 -65.36 -27.68
CA ASP A 21 -41.24 -64.63 -28.09
C ASP A 21 -41.05 -63.10 -28.19
N ASP A 22 -41.33 -62.58 -29.38
CA ASP A 22 -41.59 -61.15 -29.65
C ASP A 22 -42.70 -60.64 -28.71
N ALA A 23 -42.34 -59.78 -27.77
CA ALA A 23 -43.31 -59.01 -26.99
C ALA A 23 -44.21 -58.21 -27.94
N ASP A 24 -45.53 -58.33 -27.80
CA ASP A 24 -46.51 -57.74 -28.72
C ASP A 24 -46.56 -56.21 -28.58
N LEU A 25 -45.59 -55.54 -29.21
CA LEU A 25 -45.52 -54.08 -29.27
C LEU A 25 -46.70 -53.53 -30.09
N PRO A 26 -47.26 -52.36 -29.72
CA PRO A 26 -48.29 -51.68 -30.50
C PRO A 26 -47.85 -51.51 -31.97
N PRO A 27 -48.76 -51.62 -32.95
CA PRO A 27 -48.42 -51.58 -34.37
C PRO A 27 -47.67 -50.29 -34.74
N ASP A 28 -48.10 -49.15 -34.21
CA ASP A 28 -47.48 -47.84 -34.45
C ASP A 28 -46.03 -47.77 -33.94
N VAL A 29 -45.71 -48.51 -32.86
CA VAL A 29 -44.36 -48.58 -32.30
C VAL A 29 -43.48 -49.53 -33.12
N LYS A 30 -44.05 -50.65 -33.59
CA LYS A 30 -43.35 -51.58 -34.51
C LYS A 30 -42.97 -50.88 -35.81
N GLU A 31 -43.88 -50.07 -36.36
CA GLU A 31 -43.62 -49.27 -37.57
C GLU A 31 -42.54 -48.21 -37.31
N ALA A 32 -42.63 -47.45 -36.22
CA ALA A 32 -41.62 -46.45 -35.86
C ALA A 32 -40.22 -47.05 -35.64
N ILE A 33 -40.13 -48.24 -35.05
CA ILE A 33 -38.86 -48.98 -34.86
C ILE A 33 -38.32 -49.49 -36.19
N ALA A 34 -39.19 -50.00 -37.08
CA ALA A 34 -38.80 -50.48 -38.40
C ALA A 34 -38.25 -49.35 -39.29
N ASP A 35 -38.84 -48.15 -39.18
CA ASP A 35 -38.42 -46.99 -39.95
C ASP A 35 -37.12 -46.35 -39.43
N ASN A 36 -36.84 -46.45 -38.12
CA ASN A 36 -35.70 -45.75 -37.48
C ASN A 36 -34.93 -46.63 -36.48
N PRO A 37 -34.35 -47.77 -36.91
CA PRO A 37 -33.72 -48.72 -36.00
C PRO A 37 -32.47 -48.16 -35.30
N GLU A 38 -31.69 -47.30 -35.98
CA GLU A 38 -30.47 -46.71 -35.40
C GLU A 38 -30.77 -45.65 -34.33
N GLU A 39 -31.86 -44.90 -34.46
CA GLU A 39 -32.25 -43.90 -33.47
C GLU A 39 -32.79 -44.57 -32.20
N VAL A 40 -33.57 -45.64 -32.37
CA VAL A 40 -34.02 -46.47 -31.25
C VAL A 40 -32.84 -47.11 -30.53
N ALA A 41 -31.85 -47.63 -31.27
CA ALA A 41 -30.64 -48.19 -30.66
C ALA A 41 -29.86 -47.14 -29.84
N ARG A 42 -29.66 -45.92 -30.37
CA ARG A 42 -29.00 -44.83 -29.60
C ARG A 42 -29.81 -44.39 -28.38
N PHE A 43 -31.13 -44.34 -28.49
CA PHE A 43 -31.99 -43.97 -27.37
C PHE A 43 -31.93 -45.01 -26.24
N LEU A 44 -31.94 -46.29 -26.58
CA LEU A 44 -31.77 -47.37 -25.62
C LEU A 44 -30.38 -47.37 -24.99
N ASP A 45 -29.33 -47.10 -25.76
CA ASP A 45 -27.96 -46.94 -25.27
C ASP A 45 -27.87 -45.78 -24.26
N HIS A 46 -28.46 -44.64 -24.60
CA HIS A 46 -28.50 -43.48 -23.69
C HIS A 46 -29.36 -43.74 -22.45
N LEU A 47 -30.47 -44.48 -22.55
CA LEU A 47 -31.22 -44.91 -21.36
C LEU A 47 -30.41 -45.85 -20.47
N GLY A 48 -29.58 -46.71 -21.06
CA GLY A 48 -28.64 -47.57 -20.33
C GLY A 48 -27.64 -46.75 -19.52
N GLU A 49 -27.01 -45.76 -20.15
CA GLU A 49 -26.09 -44.82 -19.47
C GLU A 49 -26.78 -44.07 -18.32
N VAL A 50 -28.03 -43.64 -18.51
CA VAL A 50 -28.81 -42.97 -17.47
C VAL A 50 -29.18 -43.93 -16.34
N ASN A 51 -29.55 -45.17 -16.65
CA ASN A 51 -29.84 -46.18 -15.63
C ASN A 51 -28.59 -46.51 -14.81
N ASP A 52 -27.44 -46.67 -15.47
CA ASP A 52 -26.15 -46.91 -14.80
C ASP A 52 -25.73 -45.71 -13.93
N LEU A 53 -26.03 -44.48 -14.36
CA LEU A 53 -25.83 -43.28 -13.54
C LEU A 53 -26.78 -43.22 -12.35
N LEU A 54 -28.04 -43.61 -12.51
CA LEU A 54 -29.02 -43.66 -11.42
C LEU A 54 -28.67 -44.74 -10.41
N ASP A 55 -28.19 -45.90 -10.86
CA ASP A 55 -27.66 -46.94 -9.98
C ASP A 55 -26.37 -46.47 -9.29
N GLY A 56 -25.48 -45.81 -10.02
CA GLY A 56 -24.26 -45.22 -9.46
C GLY A 56 -24.51 -44.12 -8.43
N THR A 57 -25.52 -43.28 -8.64
CA THR A 57 -25.93 -42.23 -7.69
C THR A 57 -26.71 -42.79 -6.51
N ALA A 58 -27.53 -43.83 -6.70
CA ALA A 58 -28.17 -44.56 -5.60
C ALA A 58 -27.13 -45.26 -4.72
N VAL A 59 -26.11 -45.89 -5.33
CA VAL A 59 -24.97 -46.49 -4.61
C VAL A 59 -24.12 -45.42 -3.92
N ALA A 60 -23.84 -44.29 -4.58
CA ALA A 60 -23.11 -43.18 -3.96
C ALA A 60 -23.89 -42.58 -2.77
N THR A 61 -25.20 -42.42 -2.89
CA THR A 61 -26.07 -41.91 -1.82
C THR A 61 -26.18 -42.91 -0.67
N SER A 62 -26.24 -44.21 -0.98
CA SER A 62 -26.24 -45.27 0.04
C SER A 62 -24.87 -45.48 0.70
N ALA A 63 -23.78 -45.11 0.03
CA ALA A 63 -22.42 -45.16 0.56
C ALA A 63 -22.01 -43.86 1.28
N MET A 64 -22.86 -42.83 1.29
CA MET A 64 -22.66 -41.66 2.14
C MET A 64 -22.93 -42.03 3.60
N ASP A 65 -21.86 -42.29 4.32
CA ASP A 65 -21.90 -42.45 5.78
C ASP A 65 -22.31 -41.13 6.47
N ASP A 66 -22.92 -41.24 7.65
CA ASP A 66 -23.36 -40.11 8.48
C ASP A 66 -22.23 -39.09 8.77
N GLU A 67 -20.98 -39.56 8.83
CA GLU A 67 -19.80 -38.72 9.02
C GLU A 67 -19.54 -37.81 7.80
N MET A 68 -19.71 -38.34 6.58
CA MET A 68 -19.56 -37.55 5.36
C MET A 68 -20.68 -36.52 5.21
N VAL A 69 -21.91 -36.89 5.60
CA VAL A 69 -23.04 -35.94 5.65
C VAL A 69 -22.77 -34.82 6.66
N THR A 70 -22.23 -35.16 7.83
CA THR A 70 -21.89 -34.18 8.87
C THR A 70 -20.74 -33.27 8.44
N SER A 71 -19.72 -33.81 7.77
CA SER A 71 -18.60 -33.04 7.20
C SER A 71 -19.06 -32.08 6.09
N LEU A 72 -19.94 -32.55 5.20
CA LEU A 72 -20.55 -31.71 4.17
C LEU A 72 -21.42 -30.61 4.78
N ALA A 73 -22.24 -30.94 5.78
CA ALA A 73 -23.04 -29.95 6.50
C ALA A 73 -22.17 -28.92 7.24
N GLY A 74 -21.06 -29.34 7.85
CA GLY A 74 -20.08 -28.45 8.47
C GLY A 74 -19.40 -27.54 7.45
N THR A 75 -19.05 -28.06 6.29
CA THR A 75 -18.47 -27.29 5.18
C THR A 75 -19.48 -26.30 4.60
N ALA A 76 -20.73 -26.73 4.41
CA ALA A 76 -21.81 -25.87 3.96
C ALA A 76 -22.12 -24.77 4.99
N ASN A 77 -22.10 -25.08 6.28
CA ASN A 77 -22.28 -24.09 7.34
C ASN A 77 -21.13 -23.10 7.40
N ASN A 78 -19.88 -23.57 7.27
CA ASN A 78 -18.71 -22.69 7.21
C ASN A 78 -18.70 -21.82 5.95
N LEU A 79 -19.11 -22.37 4.80
CA LEU A 79 -19.28 -21.62 3.56
C LEU A 79 -20.42 -20.60 3.68
N GLY A 80 -21.54 -20.97 4.28
CA GLY A 80 -22.66 -20.07 4.55
C GLY A 80 -22.26 -18.92 5.48
N ALA A 81 -21.52 -19.23 6.56
CA ALA A 81 -20.98 -18.22 7.47
C ALA A 81 -19.94 -17.30 6.79
N ALA A 82 -19.09 -17.86 5.91
CA ALA A 82 -18.15 -17.06 5.11
C ALA A 82 -18.87 -16.18 4.08
N ALA A 83 -19.93 -16.69 3.44
CA ALA A 83 -20.76 -15.93 2.51
C ALA A 83 -21.50 -14.79 3.23
N ASP A 84 -22.02 -15.03 4.44
CA ASP A 84 -22.65 -14.00 5.27
C ASP A 84 -21.63 -12.93 5.71
N GLY A 85 -20.41 -13.34 6.07
CA GLY A 85 -19.30 -12.40 6.37
C GLY A 85 -18.86 -11.55 5.17
N MET A 86 -18.95 -12.08 3.95
CA MET A 86 -18.67 -11.34 2.72
C MET A 86 -19.85 -10.47 2.25
N ALA A 87 -21.08 -10.82 2.63
CA ALA A 87 -22.30 -10.07 2.30
C ALA A 87 -22.61 -8.96 3.30
N THR A 88 -21.63 -8.55 4.10
CA THR A 88 -21.81 -7.48 5.08
C THR A 88 -21.98 -6.11 4.38
N PRO A 89 -22.86 -5.23 4.91
CA PRO A 89 -23.06 -3.90 4.35
C PRO A 89 -21.77 -3.08 4.25
N GLU A 90 -20.85 -3.27 5.20
CA GLU A 90 -19.54 -2.61 5.22
C GLU A 90 -18.67 -3.05 4.06
N LEU A 91 -18.63 -4.35 3.73
CA LEU A 91 -17.86 -4.88 2.61
C LEU A 91 -18.50 -4.53 1.27
N ALA A 92 -19.84 -4.46 1.20
CA ALA A 92 -20.55 -3.97 0.03
C ALA A 92 -20.23 -2.49 -0.25
N ASN A 93 -20.23 -1.65 0.79
CA ASN A 93 -19.89 -0.23 0.67
C ASN A 93 -18.39 -0.03 0.37
N LEU A 94 -17.51 -0.84 0.96
CA LEU A 94 -16.09 -0.85 0.60
C LEU A 94 -15.88 -1.31 -0.84
N GLY A 95 -16.62 -2.32 -1.30
CA GLY A 95 -16.58 -2.81 -2.68
C GLY A 95 -17.13 -1.79 -3.68
N GLU A 96 -18.15 -1.03 -3.31
CA GLU A 96 -18.68 0.09 -4.09
C GLU A 96 -17.64 1.21 -4.15
N ALA A 97 -17.09 1.66 -3.02
CA ALA A 97 -16.03 2.66 -2.98
C ALA A 97 -14.76 2.21 -3.73
N ALA A 98 -14.35 0.95 -3.60
CA ALA A 98 -13.22 0.39 -4.33
C ALA A 98 -13.51 0.25 -5.83
N GLY A 99 -14.75 -0.07 -6.19
CA GLY A 99 -15.23 -0.17 -7.58
C GLY A 99 -15.33 1.20 -8.26
N GLU A 100 -15.88 2.20 -7.56
CA GLU A 100 -15.96 3.59 -8.01
C GLU A 100 -14.57 4.20 -8.26
N ASN A 101 -13.57 3.76 -7.49
CA ASN A 101 -12.18 4.21 -7.62
C ASN A 101 -11.27 3.16 -8.29
N ALA A 102 -11.84 2.14 -8.94
CA ALA A 102 -11.06 0.98 -9.41
C ALA A 102 -10.00 1.37 -10.44
N ASP A 103 -10.34 2.29 -11.35
CA ASP A 103 -9.42 2.78 -12.37
C ASP A 103 -8.27 3.58 -11.74
N ASP A 104 -8.58 4.48 -10.82
CA ASP A 104 -7.56 5.26 -10.08
C ASP A 104 -6.65 4.36 -9.24
N LEU A 105 -7.22 3.32 -8.62
CA LEU A 105 -6.47 2.34 -7.83
C LEU A 105 -5.53 1.51 -8.73
N ALA A 106 -6.00 1.10 -9.90
CA ALA A 106 -5.19 0.38 -10.88
C ALA A 106 -4.03 1.24 -11.38
N ASP A 107 -4.29 2.52 -11.69
CA ASP A 107 -3.27 3.48 -12.11
C ASP A 107 -2.25 3.75 -10.98
N ALA A 108 -2.69 3.82 -9.73
CA ALA A 108 -1.82 3.98 -8.57
C ALA A 108 -0.93 2.75 -8.37
N ILE A 109 -1.50 1.54 -8.47
CA ILE A 109 -0.75 0.28 -8.36
C ILE A 109 0.24 0.16 -9.51
N GLU A 110 -0.14 0.51 -10.73
CA GLU A 110 0.79 0.49 -11.87
C GLU A 110 1.89 1.53 -11.71
N THR A 111 1.58 2.70 -11.17
CA THR A 111 2.59 3.72 -10.84
C THR A 111 3.55 3.20 -9.78
N LEU A 112 3.06 2.57 -8.71
CA LEU A 112 3.90 1.91 -7.71
C LEU A 112 4.74 0.78 -8.31
N ALA A 113 4.18 -0.04 -9.19
CA ALA A 113 4.91 -1.10 -9.88
C ALA A 113 6.01 -0.55 -10.81
N ARG A 114 5.73 0.57 -11.50
CA ARG A 114 6.74 1.29 -12.31
C ARG A 114 7.85 1.84 -11.43
N LEU A 115 7.51 2.47 -10.30
CA LEU A 115 8.48 3.01 -9.33
C LEU A 115 9.33 1.91 -8.68
N GLN A 116 8.73 0.76 -8.39
CA GLN A 116 9.44 -0.40 -7.86
C GLN A 116 10.39 -0.97 -8.92
N ARG A 117 9.93 -1.10 -10.17
CA ARG A 117 10.72 -1.62 -11.28
C ARG A 117 11.85 -0.69 -11.71
N SER A 118 11.69 0.63 -11.57
CA SER A 118 12.76 1.60 -11.81
C SER A 118 13.77 1.68 -10.67
N GLY A 119 13.50 1.04 -9.52
CA GLY A 119 14.30 1.15 -8.31
C GLY A 119 14.04 2.45 -7.52
N THR A 120 13.22 3.36 -8.04
CA THR A 120 12.92 4.65 -7.40
C THR A 120 12.20 4.47 -6.06
N LEU A 121 11.41 3.41 -5.90
CA LEU A 121 10.81 3.10 -4.60
C LEU A 121 11.89 2.77 -3.54
N ASP A 122 12.97 2.10 -3.95
CA ASP A 122 14.12 1.78 -3.08
C ASP A 122 14.90 3.06 -2.72
N ASP A 123 15.07 3.97 -3.68
CA ASP A 123 15.69 5.28 -3.45
C ASP A 123 14.89 6.12 -2.44
N VAL A 124 13.55 6.09 -2.52
CA VAL A 124 12.67 6.80 -1.56
C VAL A 124 12.78 6.18 -0.16
N LEU A 125 12.86 4.86 -0.05
CA LEU A 125 13.07 4.18 1.23
C LEU A 125 14.45 4.52 1.81
N ALA A 126 15.51 4.50 0.98
CA ALA A 126 16.86 4.89 1.37
C ALA A 126 16.92 6.36 1.83
N LEU A 127 16.18 7.25 1.17
CA LEU A 127 16.03 8.64 1.61
C LEU A 127 15.29 8.72 2.94
N THR A 128 14.27 7.89 3.16
CA THR A 128 13.49 7.87 4.41
C THR A 128 14.35 7.37 5.58
N ASP A 129 15.20 6.37 5.36
CA ASP A 129 16.20 5.92 6.34
C ASP A 129 17.23 7.01 6.63
N THR A 130 17.71 7.71 5.60
CA THR A 130 18.62 8.85 5.76
C THR A 130 17.94 9.99 6.54
N LEU A 131 16.67 10.28 6.25
CA LEU A 131 15.88 11.29 6.95
C LEU A 131 15.64 10.89 8.40
N SER A 132 15.42 9.60 8.68
CA SER A 132 15.33 9.06 10.04
C SER A 132 16.64 9.21 10.79
N LEU A 133 17.79 8.95 10.15
CA LEU A 133 19.11 9.17 10.73
C LEU A 133 19.39 10.66 11.01
N VAL A 134 18.99 11.55 10.10
CA VAL A 134 19.08 13.00 10.32
C VAL A 134 18.18 13.43 11.48
N THR A 135 16.95 12.91 11.54
CA THR A 135 15.99 13.21 12.62
C THR A 135 16.47 12.65 13.96
N ALA A 136 17.07 11.46 13.96
CA ALA A 136 17.67 10.85 15.14
C ALA A 136 18.95 11.57 15.55
N ALA A 137 19.73 12.09 14.60
CA ALA A 137 20.87 12.94 14.93
C ALA A 137 20.42 14.28 15.52
N MET A 138 19.28 14.84 15.07
CA MET A 138 18.63 16.04 15.64
C MET A 138 18.04 15.80 17.04
N ASP A 139 18.82 15.16 17.92
CA ASP A 139 18.50 14.93 19.32
C ASP A 139 18.07 16.23 20.03
N ASP A 140 17.31 16.06 21.12
CA ASP A 140 16.81 17.15 21.96
C ASP A 140 17.93 18.12 22.42
N GLU A 141 19.16 17.65 22.52
CA GLU A 141 20.32 18.46 22.90
C GLU A 141 20.80 19.40 21.77
N MET A 142 20.72 18.99 20.50
CA MET A 142 20.93 19.90 19.37
C MET A 142 19.75 20.87 19.21
N VAL A 143 18.52 20.42 19.46
CA VAL A 143 17.34 21.30 19.48
C VAL A 143 17.48 22.35 20.57
N MET A 144 17.86 21.99 21.79
CA MET A 144 18.09 22.96 22.87
C MET A 144 19.23 23.95 22.55
N ASN A 145 20.33 23.48 21.95
CA ASN A 145 21.42 24.38 21.54
C ASN A 145 21.00 25.33 20.40
N LEU A 146 20.18 24.86 19.46
CA LEU A 146 19.59 25.70 18.42
C LEU A 146 18.59 26.70 19.00
N THR A 147 17.75 26.29 19.94
CA THR A 147 16.84 27.17 20.67
C THR A 147 17.62 28.22 21.45
N ALA A 148 18.68 27.83 22.18
CA ALA A 148 19.52 28.77 22.93
C ALA A 148 20.23 29.77 22.00
N THR A 149 20.74 29.30 20.86
CA THR A 149 21.35 30.16 19.84
C THR A 149 20.30 31.06 19.18
N GLY A 150 19.12 30.54 18.89
CA GLY A 150 17.98 31.28 18.34
C GLY A 150 17.45 32.34 19.29
N SER A 151 17.40 32.07 20.60
CA SER A 151 17.06 33.04 21.63
C SER A 151 18.10 34.15 21.71
N ARG A 152 19.39 33.82 21.73
CA ARG A 152 20.48 34.82 21.72
C ARG A 152 20.46 35.68 20.47
N LEU A 153 20.22 35.07 19.31
CA LEU A 153 20.13 35.79 18.04
C LEU A 153 18.85 36.64 17.96
N GLY A 154 17.74 36.15 18.52
CA GLY A 154 16.49 36.89 18.63
C GLY A 154 16.61 38.11 19.55
N GLU A 155 17.31 37.97 20.67
CA GLU A 155 17.56 39.06 21.61
C GLU A 155 18.53 40.10 21.03
N LEU A 156 19.53 39.67 20.26
CA LEU A 156 20.38 40.57 19.48
C LEU A 156 19.59 41.29 18.38
N ALA A 157 18.68 40.59 17.71
CA ALA A 157 17.82 41.19 16.69
C ALA A 157 16.84 42.22 17.29
N ASP A 158 16.28 41.95 18.46
CA ASP A 158 15.42 42.88 19.20
C ASP A 158 16.22 44.13 19.64
N THR A 159 17.43 43.92 20.18
CA THR A 159 18.36 45.01 20.53
C THR A 159 18.75 45.84 19.32
N ALA A 160 18.97 45.21 18.15
CA ALA A 160 19.31 45.92 16.92
C ALA A 160 18.10 46.61 16.27
N ALA A 161 16.88 46.16 16.58
CA ALA A 161 15.63 46.76 16.11
C ALA A 161 15.17 47.94 16.99
N ASP A 162 15.77 48.11 18.18
CA ASP A 162 15.56 49.28 19.02
C ASP A 162 15.92 50.58 18.26
N ASP A 163 15.02 51.55 18.28
CA ASP A 163 15.14 52.79 17.49
C ASP A 163 16.41 53.58 17.82
N ASP A 164 16.85 53.58 19.09
CA ASP A 164 18.05 54.30 19.52
C ASP A 164 19.33 53.60 19.02
N VAL A 165 19.34 52.26 19.05
CA VAL A 165 20.46 51.44 18.54
C VAL A 165 20.52 51.51 17.02
N ALA A 166 19.39 51.34 16.35
CA ALA A 166 19.28 51.43 14.89
C ALA A 166 19.73 52.80 14.37
N GLY A 167 19.26 53.89 15.00
CA GLY A 167 19.65 55.25 14.63
C GLY A 167 21.15 55.53 14.87
N GLY A 168 21.71 54.99 15.96
CA GLY A 168 23.15 55.06 16.24
C GLY A 168 23.99 54.34 15.19
N LEU A 169 23.59 53.13 14.80
CA LEU A 169 24.25 52.34 13.76
C LEU A 169 24.14 52.97 12.38
N GLU A 170 22.96 53.50 12.01
CA GLU A 170 22.76 54.24 10.76
C GLU A 170 23.67 55.47 10.69
N SER A 171 23.77 56.22 11.79
CA SER A 171 24.66 57.39 11.89
C SER A 171 26.13 56.99 11.73
N MET A 172 26.56 55.89 12.35
CA MET A 172 27.91 55.36 12.19
C MET A 172 28.19 54.91 10.75
N LEU A 173 27.28 54.14 10.15
CA LEU A 173 27.45 53.64 8.79
C LEU A 173 27.48 54.77 7.77
N THR A 174 26.65 55.80 7.97
CA THR A 174 26.67 57.03 7.17
C THR A 174 28.03 57.74 7.31
N ALA A 175 28.51 57.94 8.54
CA ALA A 175 29.80 58.58 8.79
C ALA A 175 30.98 57.77 8.20
N VAL A 176 30.92 56.43 8.24
CA VAL A 176 31.92 55.56 7.60
C VAL A 176 31.86 55.68 6.07
N GLY A 177 30.66 55.73 5.48
CA GLY A 177 30.47 55.96 4.05
C GLY A 177 31.10 57.29 3.62
N GLU A 178 30.76 58.38 4.29
CA GLU A 178 31.30 59.72 4.04
C GLU A 178 32.84 59.78 4.21
N ALA A 179 33.37 59.10 5.24
CA ALA A 179 34.80 59.03 5.47
C ALA A 179 35.54 58.19 4.41
N SER A 180 34.90 57.12 3.88
CA SER A 180 35.50 56.25 2.87
C SER A 180 35.59 56.92 1.49
N GLU A 181 34.65 57.80 1.16
CA GLU A 181 34.67 58.59 -0.07
C GLU A 181 35.74 59.69 -0.03
N GLN A 182 36.14 60.12 1.17
CA GLN A 182 37.21 61.08 1.39
C GLN A 182 38.59 60.43 1.20
N SER A 183 38.98 60.25 -0.06
CA SER A 183 40.36 59.96 -0.46
C SER A 183 41.24 61.22 -0.38
N GLY A 184 41.34 61.84 0.80
CA GLY A 184 42.15 63.04 1.02
C GLY A 184 43.62 62.74 1.35
N GLU A 185 44.55 63.59 0.92
CA GLU A 185 45.96 63.51 1.33
C GLU A 185 46.08 63.44 2.87
N THR A 186 46.95 62.57 3.36
CA THR A 186 47.23 62.46 4.80
C THR A 186 47.65 63.83 5.34
N PRO A 187 46.94 64.39 6.34
CA PRO A 187 47.26 65.71 6.86
C PRO A 187 48.68 65.71 7.44
N GLY A 188 49.49 66.70 7.08
CA GLY A 188 50.81 66.89 7.68
C GLY A 188 50.71 67.22 9.18
N LEU A 189 51.86 67.28 9.88
CA LEU A 189 51.92 67.45 11.35
C LEU A 189 51.07 68.63 11.89
N VAL A 190 51.05 69.75 11.18
CA VAL A 190 50.24 70.93 11.55
C VAL A 190 48.74 70.68 11.30
N GLY A 191 48.40 69.98 10.22
CA GLY A 191 47.02 69.59 9.91
C GLY A 191 46.45 68.64 10.96
N MET A 192 47.27 67.72 11.47
CA MET A 192 46.87 66.79 12.54
C MET A 192 46.62 67.52 13.87
N ALA A 193 47.47 68.48 14.23
CA ALA A 193 47.26 69.31 15.42
C ALA A 193 46.02 70.20 15.31
N ASN A 194 45.70 70.66 14.10
CA ASN A 194 44.51 71.46 13.86
C ASN A 194 43.23 70.59 13.86
N ALA A 195 43.30 69.37 13.29
CA ALA A 195 42.23 68.38 13.36
C ALA A 195 41.88 67.99 14.80
N LEU A 196 42.88 67.78 15.67
CA LEU A 196 42.64 67.53 17.10
C LEU A 196 41.98 68.72 17.83
N ARG A 197 42.08 69.93 17.30
CA ARG A 197 41.43 71.12 17.85
C ARG A 197 40.05 71.38 17.27
N ASP A 198 39.70 70.73 16.17
CA ASP A 198 38.43 70.87 15.49
C ASP A 198 37.26 70.43 16.40
N PRO A 199 36.16 71.22 16.47
CA PRO A 199 35.03 70.91 17.33
C PRO A 199 34.32 69.60 16.97
N ASP A 200 34.27 69.21 15.70
CA ASP A 200 33.59 67.98 15.27
C ASP A 200 34.45 66.75 15.60
N THR A 201 35.77 66.86 15.42
CA THR A 201 36.73 65.83 15.86
C THR A 201 36.66 65.59 17.37
N LYS A 202 36.52 66.66 18.17
CA LYS A 202 36.34 66.54 19.63
C LYS A 202 35.05 65.85 20.02
N ARG A 203 33.95 66.07 19.29
CA ARG A 203 32.68 65.39 19.55
C ARG A 203 32.80 63.88 19.26
N GLY A 204 33.41 63.51 18.14
CA GLY A 204 33.67 62.10 17.82
C GLY A 204 34.55 61.40 18.87
N LEU A 205 35.65 62.02 19.28
CA LEU A 205 36.51 61.52 20.37
C LEU A 205 35.77 61.40 21.70
N GLY A 206 34.90 62.37 22.02
CA GLY A 206 34.05 62.32 23.21
C GLY A 206 33.09 61.14 23.18
N PHE A 207 32.48 60.86 22.03
CA PHE A 207 31.62 59.69 21.84
C PHE A 207 32.39 58.38 22.02
N LEU A 208 33.59 58.25 21.43
CA LEU A 208 34.43 57.05 21.59
C LEU A 208 34.84 56.81 23.03
N LEU A 209 35.16 57.87 23.78
CA LEU A 209 35.48 57.77 25.20
C LEU A 209 34.25 57.36 26.03
N ALA A 210 33.07 57.90 25.72
CA ALA A 210 31.83 57.51 26.38
C ALA A 210 31.49 56.02 26.11
N LEU A 211 31.67 55.56 24.88
CA LEU A 211 31.49 54.15 24.50
C LEU A 211 32.48 53.24 25.25
N ALA A 212 33.76 53.61 25.29
CA ALA A 212 34.77 52.85 26.02
C ALA A 212 34.48 52.79 27.53
N GLN A 213 33.96 53.89 28.10
CA GLN A 213 33.56 53.94 29.50
C GLN A 213 32.35 53.03 29.78
N ALA A 214 31.33 53.04 28.90
CA ALA A 214 30.17 52.17 29.04
C ALA A 214 30.54 50.68 28.93
N LEU A 215 31.39 50.33 27.96
CA LEU A 215 31.86 48.95 27.78
C LEU A 215 32.67 48.45 28.98
N GLY A 216 33.51 49.31 29.56
CA GLY A 216 34.26 48.96 30.77
C GLY A 216 33.34 48.70 31.98
N ALA A 217 32.27 49.48 32.11
CA ALA A 217 31.31 49.30 33.19
C ALA A 217 30.52 47.98 33.10
N GLU A 218 30.15 47.54 31.89
CA GLU A 218 29.44 46.28 31.67
C GLU A 218 30.31 45.06 32.02
N ILE A 219 31.58 45.07 31.61
CA ILE A 219 32.52 43.97 31.86
C ILE A 219 32.85 43.84 33.36
N ASP A 220 32.94 44.96 34.07
CA ASP A 220 33.18 44.97 35.52
C ASP A 220 31.97 44.42 36.32
N ASP A 221 30.74 44.49 35.80
CA ASP A 221 29.50 44.04 36.47
C ASP A 221 29.26 42.52 36.33
N GLU A 222 29.87 41.88 35.32
CA GLU A 222 29.84 40.41 35.12
C GLU A 222 30.97 39.66 35.88
N SER A 223 31.78 40.36 36.68
CA SER A 223 33.00 39.84 37.36
C SER A 223 32.83 39.48 38.84
#